data_AF-A0A5B7ARR9-F1
#
_entry.id   AF-A0A5B7ARR9-F1
#
_cell.length_a   1.000
_cell.length_b   1.000
_cell.length_c   1.000
_cell.angle_alpha   90.00
_cell.angle_beta   90.00
_cell.angle_gamma   90.00
#
_symmetry.space_group_name_H-M   'P 1'
#
loop_
_entity.id
_entity.type
_entity.pdbx_description
1 polymer ?
#
loop_
_entity_poly.entity_id
_entity_poly.type
_entity_poly.pdbx_seq_one_letter_code
_entity_poly.pdbx_strand_id
1 'polypeptide(L)'
;MMTIPLKASSSSPNTTKRPALLLHLVCAAALFSLIVFVIQSSFFTGNQKPDLNREQVRILSDFQSSIQQCVANRGLGLAAHIIDHCKLILKFPQGTNSTWYNEQFKIFEPLEYNYDVCEGILLWEQYRNMTTVLTREYLDVRPDGWLDYAAKRIAQL
;
A
#
# COMPACT_ATOMS: atom_id res chain seq x y z
N MET A 1 -64.00 -72.72 43.09
CA MET A 1 -63.06 -71.85 43.85
C MET A 1 -61.67 -72.21 43.33
N MET A 2 -60.86 -71.38 42.67
CA MET A 2 -60.69 -69.93 42.61
C MET A 2 -60.40 -69.49 41.15
N THR A 3 -60.85 -68.31 40.77
CA THR A 3 -60.45 -67.57 39.57
C THR A 3 -59.18 -66.75 39.84
N ILE A 4 -58.20 -66.77 38.94
CA ILE A 4 -57.06 -65.83 38.94
C ILE A 4 -56.80 -65.34 37.48
N PRO A 5 -56.52 -64.05 37.24
CA PRO A 5 -56.87 -63.37 36.00
C PRO A 5 -55.72 -63.20 34.98
N LEU A 6 -56.12 -62.77 33.77
CA LEU A 6 -55.32 -62.35 32.62
C LEU A 6 -54.24 -61.31 32.97
N LYS A 7 -53.05 -61.43 32.37
CA LYS A 7 -52.13 -60.30 32.17
C LYS A 7 -51.64 -60.25 30.73
N ALA A 8 -52.24 -59.34 29.97
CA ALA A 8 -51.66 -58.82 28.74
C ALA A 8 -50.41 -58.00 29.09
N SER A 9 -49.27 -58.33 28.48
CA SER A 9 -48.09 -57.47 28.47
C SER A 9 -48.20 -56.53 27.27
N SER A 10 -48.69 -55.32 27.55
CA SER A 10 -48.70 -54.19 26.64
C SER A 10 -47.26 -53.79 26.27
N SER A 11 -46.98 -53.75 24.97
CA SER A 11 -45.92 -52.92 24.41
C SER A 11 -46.17 -51.45 24.76
N SER A 12 -45.13 -50.74 25.17
CA SER A 12 -45.16 -49.27 25.19
C SER A 12 -43.81 -48.70 24.72
N PRO A 13 -43.81 -47.66 23.86
CA PRO A 13 -42.64 -47.24 23.12
C PRO A 13 -41.80 -46.20 23.88
N ASN A 14 -40.48 -46.36 23.84
CA ASN A 14 -39.51 -45.38 24.32
C ASN A 14 -39.58 -44.09 23.49
N THR A 15 -40.20 -43.04 24.03
CA THR A 15 -40.36 -41.73 23.36
C THR A 15 -39.78 -40.54 24.14
N THR A 16 -38.94 -40.78 25.15
CA THR A 16 -38.36 -39.71 25.99
C THR A 16 -36.88 -39.38 25.75
N LYS A 17 -36.16 -40.14 24.90
CA LYS A 17 -34.69 -39.94 24.70
C LYS A 17 -34.29 -38.95 23.60
N ARG A 18 -35.20 -38.57 22.70
CA ARG A 18 -34.90 -37.71 21.54
C ARG A 18 -34.56 -36.25 21.88
N PRO A 19 -35.28 -35.53 22.77
CA PRO A 19 -35.01 -34.11 23.02
C PRO A 19 -33.69 -33.89 23.78
N ALA A 20 -33.33 -34.78 24.71
CA ALA A 20 -32.05 -34.70 25.44
C ALA A 20 -30.85 -34.94 24.52
N LEU A 21 -30.97 -35.85 23.56
CA LEU A 21 -29.90 -36.17 22.62
C LEU A 21 -29.67 -35.01 21.63
N LEU A 22 -30.75 -34.34 21.18
CA LEU A 22 -30.66 -33.12 20.38
C LEU A 22 -30.02 -31.97 21.16
N LEU A 23 -30.36 -31.79 22.43
CA LEU A 23 -29.76 -30.77 23.29
C LEU A 23 -28.24 -31.00 23.46
N HIS A 24 -27.82 -32.24 23.70
CA HIS A 24 -26.40 -32.58 23.76
C HIS A 24 -25.67 -32.36 22.44
N LEU A 25 -26.31 -32.65 21.30
CA LEU A 25 -25.71 -32.42 19.98
C LEU A 25 -25.51 -30.93 19.71
N VAL A 26 -26.50 -30.10 20.02
CA VAL A 26 -26.41 -28.63 19.87
C VAL A 26 -25.33 -28.06 20.79
N CYS A 27 -25.25 -28.55 22.03
CA CYS A 27 -24.23 -28.13 22.99
C CYS A 27 -22.81 -28.53 22.52
N ALA A 28 -22.65 -29.76 22.02
CA ALA A 28 -21.38 -30.24 21.47
C ALA A 28 -20.97 -29.44 20.21
N ALA A 29 -21.90 -29.14 19.32
CA ALA A 29 -21.64 -28.33 18.13
C ALA A 29 -21.22 -26.90 18.51
N ALA A 30 -21.93 -26.26 19.46
CA ALA A 30 -21.59 -24.93 19.95
C ALA A 30 -20.20 -24.87 20.58
N LEU A 31 -19.86 -25.84 21.43
CA LEU A 31 -18.52 -25.95 22.03
C LEU A 31 -17.45 -26.18 20.97
N PHE A 32 -17.71 -27.04 20.00
CA PHE A 32 -16.79 -27.31 18.91
C PHE A 32 -16.55 -26.06 18.04
N SER A 33 -17.60 -25.32 17.71
CA SER A 33 -17.48 -24.04 17.01
C SER A 33 -16.68 -23.01 17.79
N LEU A 34 -16.86 -22.94 19.12
CA LEU A 34 -16.12 -22.03 19.99
C LEU A 34 -14.65 -22.40 20.08
N ILE A 35 -14.34 -23.70 20.18
CA ILE A 35 -12.97 -24.22 20.17
C ILE A 35 -12.29 -23.93 18.82
N VAL A 36 -12.96 -24.19 17.70
CA VAL A 36 -12.44 -23.90 16.36
C VAL A 36 -12.23 -22.39 16.19
N PHE A 37 -13.14 -21.54 16.67
CA PHE A 37 -12.99 -20.09 16.63
C PHE A 37 -11.78 -19.62 17.44
N VAL A 38 -11.58 -20.13 18.66
CA VAL A 38 -10.43 -19.80 19.52
C VAL A 38 -9.12 -20.28 18.91
N ILE A 39 -9.09 -21.47 18.32
CA ILE A 39 -7.93 -22.00 17.60
C ILE A 39 -7.65 -21.09 16.38
N GLN A 40 -8.65 -20.84 15.53
CA GLN A 40 -8.47 -19.96 14.37
C GLN A 40 -8.02 -18.56 14.78
N SER A 41 -8.59 -17.92 15.80
CA SER A 41 -8.15 -16.61 16.25
C SER A 41 -6.71 -16.63 16.79
N SER A 42 -6.33 -17.68 17.50
CA SER A 42 -4.99 -17.80 18.09
C SER A 42 -3.91 -18.10 17.03
N PHE A 43 -4.24 -18.89 16.00
CA PHE A 43 -3.32 -19.23 14.90
C PHE A 43 -3.32 -18.19 13.76
N PHE A 44 -4.40 -17.41 13.56
CA PHE A 44 -4.45 -16.29 12.61
C PHE A 44 -4.02 -14.94 13.19
N THR A 45 -3.69 -14.87 14.49
CA THR A 45 -2.88 -13.74 15.01
C THR A 45 -1.41 -13.95 14.62
N GLY A 46 -1.19 -14.24 13.33
CA GLY A 46 0.13 -14.35 12.74
C GLY A 46 0.72 -12.96 12.64
N ASN A 47 1.58 -12.62 13.61
CA ASN A 47 2.76 -11.77 13.49
C ASN A 47 2.69 -10.62 12.45
N GLN A 48 1.58 -9.89 12.36
CA GLN A 48 1.61 -8.59 11.72
C GLN A 48 2.46 -7.73 12.65
N LYS A 49 3.61 -7.25 12.17
CA LYS A 49 4.38 -6.21 12.84
C LYS A 49 3.75 -4.86 12.43
N PRO A 50 2.72 -4.34 13.13
CA PRO A 50 2.20 -3.00 12.84
C PRO A 50 3.28 -1.93 13.03
N ASP A 51 4.28 -2.21 13.88
CA ASP A 51 5.38 -1.29 14.18
C ASP A 51 6.27 -1.00 12.98
N LEU A 52 6.55 -2.01 12.14
CA LEU A 52 7.41 -1.83 10.96
C LEU A 52 6.73 -0.96 9.90
N ASN A 53 5.40 -1.08 9.76
CA ASN A 53 4.61 -0.23 8.88
C ASN A 53 4.52 1.21 9.43
N ARG A 54 4.34 1.37 10.74
CA ARG A 54 4.23 2.70 11.36
C ARG A 54 5.53 3.51 11.26
N GLU A 55 6.67 2.87 11.49
CA GLU A 55 7.99 3.51 11.35
C GLU A 55 8.28 3.90 9.90
N GLN A 56 8.01 3.00 8.93
CA GLN A 56 8.19 3.29 7.51
C GLN A 56 7.30 4.45 7.04
N VAL A 57 6.03 4.48 7.46
CA VAL A 57 5.11 5.58 7.17
C VAL A 57 5.62 6.90 7.76
N ARG A 58 6.17 6.87 8.98
CA ARG A 58 6.74 8.06 9.61
C ARG A 58 7.96 8.58 8.84
N ILE A 59 8.90 7.70 8.49
CA ILE A 59 10.09 8.06 7.71
C ILE A 59 9.67 8.71 6.39
N LEU A 60 8.65 8.15 5.73
CA LEU A 60 8.18 8.66 4.45
C LEU A 60 7.50 10.04 4.59
N SER A 61 6.69 10.22 5.63
CA SER A 61 6.08 11.52 5.97
C SER A 61 7.14 12.58 6.30
N ASP A 62 8.19 12.20 7.06
CA ASP A 62 9.28 13.11 7.43
C ASP A 62 10.09 13.53 6.18
N PHE A 63 10.34 12.59 5.27
CA PHE A 63 10.98 12.86 3.99
C PHE A 63 10.17 13.84 3.13
N GLN A 64 8.87 13.61 2.99
CA GLN A 64 7.98 14.50 2.23
C GLN A 64 7.95 15.92 2.80
N SER A 65 7.88 16.02 4.13
CA SER A 65 7.93 17.31 4.84
C SER A 65 9.24 18.04 4.57
N SER A 66 10.35 17.29 4.56
CA SER A 66 11.69 17.83 4.25
C SER A 66 11.78 18.33 2.81
N ILE A 67 11.21 17.60 1.84
CA ILE A 67 11.13 18.06 0.45
C ILE A 67 10.33 19.37 0.37
N GLN A 68 9.16 19.42 1.00
CA GLN A 68 8.32 20.61 0.96
C GLN A 68 9.05 21.84 1.51
N GLN A 69 9.79 21.67 2.61
CA GLN A 69 10.61 22.72 3.19
C GLN A 69 11.77 23.13 2.28
N CYS A 70 12.43 22.16 1.62
CA CYS A 70 13.50 22.43 0.67
C CYS A 70 12.99 23.28 -0.51
N VAL A 71 11.86 22.89 -1.10
CA VAL A 71 11.24 23.63 -2.21
C VAL A 71 10.80 25.03 -1.76
N ALA A 72 10.20 25.16 -0.58
CA ALA A 72 9.82 26.48 -0.06
C ALA A 72 11.03 27.41 0.14
N ASN A 73 12.17 26.87 0.57
CA ASN A 73 13.36 27.66 0.87
C ASN A 73 14.27 27.92 -0.33
N ARG A 74 14.31 26.99 -1.30
CA ARG A 74 15.29 26.98 -2.40
C ARG A 74 14.66 26.91 -3.79
N GLY A 75 13.38 26.60 -3.89
CA GLY A 75 12.65 26.39 -5.15
C GLY A 75 12.30 27.66 -5.91
N LEU A 76 12.94 28.79 -5.64
CA LEU A 76 12.79 30.05 -6.40
C LEU A 76 11.32 30.50 -6.59
N GLY A 77 10.51 30.36 -5.53
CA GLY A 77 9.09 30.73 -5.55
C GLY A 77 8.14 29.58 -5.86
N LEU A 78 8.63 28.37 -6.15
CA LEU A 78 7.80 27.17 -6.23
C LEU A 78 7.30 26.72 -4.86
N ALA A 79 6.18 26.02 -4.87
CA ALA A 79 5.67 25.26 -3.75
C ALA A 79 5.55 23.78 -4.13
N ALA A 80 5.88 22.88 -3.20
CA ALA A 80 5.60 21.46 -3.35
C ALA A 80 4.29 21.12 -2.63
N HIS A 81 3.40 20.43 -3.32
CA HIS A 81 2.14 19.91 -2.79
C HIS A 81 2.19 18.39 -2.82
N ILE A 82 2.17 17.78 -1.65
CA ILE A 82 2.20 16.32 -1.51
C ILE A 82 0.82 15.76 -1.80
N ILE A 83 0.70 14.86 -2.78
CA ILE A 83 -0.56 14.19 -3.14
C ILE A 83 -0.62 12.82 -2.49
N ASP A 84 0.47 12.08 -2.60
CA ASP A 84 0.60 10.71 -2.09
C ASP A 84 2.06 10.45 -1.71
N HIS A 85 2.34 9.30 -1.11
CA HIS A 85 3.63 8.80 -0.66
C HIS A 85 4.77 9.03 -1.68
N CYS A 86 4.55 8.74 -2.96
CA CYS A 86 5.53 8.92 -4.03
C CYS A 86 5.31 10.18 -4.88
N LYS A 87 4.13 10.81 -4.81
CA LYS A 87 3.68 11.81 -5.78
C LYS A 87 3.57 13.19 -5.15
N LEU A 88 4.25 14.14 -5.76
CA LEU A 88 4.16 15.55 -5.41
C LEU A 88 3.97 16.42 -6.65
N ILE A 89 3.30 17.55 -6.47
CA ILE A 89 3.11 18.55 -7.50
C ILE A 89 3.97 19.76 -7.14
N LEU A 90 4.91 20.11 -8.01
CA LEU A 90 5.60 21.38 -7.95
C LEU A 90 4.75 22.41 -8.67
N LYS A 91 4.33 23.46 -7.96
CA LYS A 91 3.45 24.49 -8.51
C LYS A 91 3.96 25.89 -8.23
N PHE A 92 3.69 26.78 -9.16
CA PHE A 92 3.86 28.22 -8.94
C PHE A 92 2.74 28.77 -8.04
N PRO A 93 2.96 29.92 -7.38
CA PRO A 93 1.96 30.54 -6.53
C PRO A 93 0.74 30.99 -7.35
N GLN A 94 -0.41 31.06 -6.68
CA GLN A 94 -1.66 31.50 -7.32
C GLN A 94 -1.53 32.91 -7.88
N GLY A 95 -2.06 33.13 -9.09
CA GLY A 95 -1.94 34.39 -9.81
C GLY A 95 -0.67 34.54 -10.65
N THR A 96 0.20 33.53 -10.68
CA THR A 96 1.30 33.48 -11.65
C THR A 96 0.73 33.22 -13.04
N ASN A 97 1.22 33.95 -14.05
CA ASN A 97 0.88 33.70 -15.45
C ASN A 97 2.12 33.20 -16.17
N SER A 98 1.95 32.16 -16.99
CA SER A 98 3.03 31.66 -17.84
C SER A 98 3.31 32.65 -18.95
N THR A 99 4.53 33.20 -18.97
CA THR A 99 5.00 34.10 -20.03
C THR A 99 5.79 33.35 -21.10
N TRP A 100 6.22 32.14 -20.81
CA TRP A 100 7.04 31.33 -21.70
C TRP A 100 6.14 30.52 -22.65
N TYR A 101 6.16 30.89 -23.93
CA TYR A 101 5.43 30.20 -24.98
C TYR A 101 6.33 29.19 -25.70
N ASN A 102 5.90 27.93 -25.75
CA ASN A 102 6.62 26.91 -26.49
C ASN A 102 6.19 26.92 -27.97
N GLU A 103 7.10 27.32 -28.86
CA GLU A 103 6.85 27.41 -30.30
C GLU A 103 6.60 26.06 -30.99
N GLN A 104 7.14 24.96 -30.45
CA GLN A 104 6.98 23.62 -31.03
C GLN A 104 5.61 23.04 -30.69
N PHE A 105 5.20 23.12 -29.42
CA PHE A 105 3.95 22.54 -28.94
C PHE A 105 2.77 23.51 -29.01
N LYS A 106 3.02 24.78 -29.34
CA LYS A 106 2.03 25.86 -29.42
C LYS A 106 1.22 26.07 -28.12
N ILE A 107 1.84 25.76 -26.99
CA ILE A 107 1.26 25.92 -25.65
C ILE A 107 2.19 26.74 -24.76
N PHE A 108 1.60 27.49 -23.83
CA PHE A 108 2.35 28.09 -22.74
C PHE A 108 2.85 27.01 -21.79
N GLU A 109 4.02 27.24 -21.21
CA GLU A 109 4.59 26.33 -20.23
C GLU A 109 3.63 26.18 -19.04
N PRO A 110 3.37 24.93 -18.57
CA PRO A 110 2.47 24.71 -17.46
C PRO A 110 3.02 25.32 -16.16
N LEU A 111 2.13 25.70 -15.26
CA LEU A 111 2.50 26.23 -13.95
C LEU A 111 2.49 25.17 -12.84
N GLU A 112 2.19 23.93 -13.20
CA GLU A 112 2.14 22.78 -12.31
C GLU A 112 2.82 21.59 -12.97
N TYR A 113 3.70 20.94 -12.23
CA TYR A 113 4.46 19.78 -12.70
C TYR A 113 4.27 18.64 -11.71
N ASN A 114 3.79 17.51 -12.23
CA ASN A 114 3.68 16.29 -11.46
C ASN A 114 5.06 15.62 -11.39
N TYR A 115 5.46 15.23 -10.19
CA TYR A 115 6.71 14.53 -9.93
C TYR A 115 6.43 13.27 -9.12
N ASP A 116 6.76 12.13 -9.70
CA ASP A 116 6.70 10.83 -9.05
C ASP A 116 8.12 10.36 -8.70
N VAL A 117 8.43 10.38 -7.41
CA VAL A 117 9.73 9.99 -6.86
C VAL A 117 10.03 8.52 -7.17
N CYS A 118 9.02 7.66 -7.10
CA CYS A 118 9.17 6.22 -7.25
C CYS A 118 9.37 5.85 -8.72
N GLU A 119 8.67 6.51 -9.64
CA GLU A 119 8.93 6.42 -11.08
C GLU A 119 10.33 6.94 -11.43
N GLY A 120 10.75 8.05 -10.82
CA GLY A 120 12.09 8.60 -10.99
C GLY A 120 13.19 7.62 -10.57
N ILE A 121 13.03 6.93 -9.44
CA ILE A 121 13.96 5.88 -8.98
C ILE A 121 13.97 4.69 -9.94
N LEU A 122 12.79 4.24 -10.39
CA LEU A 122 12.68 3.14 -11.36
C LEU A 122 13.40 3.47 -12.66
N LEU A 123 13.17 4.66 -13.22
CA LEU A 123 13.85 5.13 -14.42
C LEU A 123 15.36 5.24 -14.20
N TRP A 124 15.80 5.76 -13.04
CA TRP A 124 17.22 5.83 -12.69
C TRP A 124 17.90 4.45 -12.72
N GLU A 125 17.26 3.44 -12.12
CA GLU A 125 17.73 2.05 -12.15
C GLU A 125 17.73 1.46 -13.57
N GLN A 126 16.69 1.72 -14.35
CA GLN A 126 16.61 1.26 -15.74
C GLN A 126 17.73 1.85 -16.60
N TYR A 127 17.98 3.16 -16.48
CA TYR A 127 19.09 3.80 -17.18
C TYR A 127 20.43 3.21 -16.76
N ARG A 128 20.67 3.07 -15.44
CA ARG A 128 21.88 2.45 -14.89
C ARG A 128 22.13 1.04 -15.42
N ASN A 129 21.07 0.25 -15.57
CA ASN A 129 21.15 -1.13 -16.06
C ASN A 129 21.26 -1.21 -17.60
N MET A 130 20.71 -0.24 -18.33
CA MET A 130 20.77 -0.21 -19.80
C MET A 130 22.11 0.33 -20.33
N THR A 131 22.76 1.24 -19.62
CA THR A 131 23.97 1.89 -20.14
C THR A 131 25.26 1.25 -19.64
N THR A 132 25.88 0.44 -20.49
CA THR A 132 27.35 0.28 -20.52
C THR A 132 28.08 1.57 -20.93
N VAL A 133 27.33 2.62 -21.32
CA VAL A 133 27.82 3.95 -21.75
C VAL A 133 27.98 4.95 -20.60
N LEU A 134 27.40 4.71 -19.42
CA LEU A 134 27.54 5.61 -18.25
C LEU A 134 28.53 5.08 -17.22
N THR A 135 29.50 4.27 -17.63
CA THR A 135 30.59 3.98 -16.70
C THR A 135 31.36 5.27 -16.44
N ARG A 136 31.86 5.43 -15.22
CA ARG A 136 32.59 6.62 -14.78
C ARG A 136 33.71 6.96 -15.77
N GLU A 137 34.36 5.94 -16.30
CA GLU A 137 35.45 6.04 -17.27
C GLU A 137 34.99 6.68 -18.59
N TYR A 138 33.77 6.42 -19.05
CA TYR A 138 33.23 7.04 -20.28
C TYR A 138 32.80 8.50 -20.03
N LEU A 139 32.26 8.80 -18.85
CA LEU A 139 31.87 10.16 -18.49
C LEU A 139 33.06 11.07 -18.17
N ASP A 140 34.12 10.53 -17.56
CA ASP A 140 35.31 11.27 -17.13
C ASP A 140 36.25 11.61 -18.31
N VAL A 141 36.22 10.84 -19.42
CA VAL A 141 37.05 11.10 -20.62
C VAL A 141 36.40 12.04 -21.64
N ARG A 142 35.17 12.50 -21.39
CA ARG A 142 34.41 13.24 -22.40
C ARG A 142 34.82 14.73 -22.42
N PRO A 143 35.01 15.33 -23.61
CA PRO A 143 35.30 16.76 -23.70
C PRO A 143 34.17 17.55 -23.02
N ASP A 144 34.55 18.54 -22.21
CA ASP A 144 33.66 19.44 -21.46
C ASP A 144 32.96 18.83 -20.22
N GLY A 145 33.28 17.59 -19.83
CA GLY A 145 32.76 16.97 -18.60
C GLY A 145 31.26 16.61 -18.66
N TRP A 146 30.79 15.88 -17.65
CA TRP A 146 29.41 15.37 -17.64
C TRP A 146 28.36 16.45 -17.32
N LEU A 147 28.73 17.48 -16.54
CA LEU A 147 27.82 18.55 -16.09
C LEU A 147 27.23 19.34 -17.25
N ASP A 148 28.05 19.77 -18.21
CA ASP A 148 27.59 20.56 -19.35
C ASP A 148 26.82 19.72 -20.37
N TYR A 149 27.13 18.43 -20.48
CA TYR A 149 26.42 17.53 -21.38
C TYR A 149 25.04 17.15 -20.85
N ALA A 150 24.92 16.86 -19.55
CA ALA A 150 23.66 16.42 -18.95
C ALA A 150 22.57 17.49 -19.15
N ALA A 151 22.90 18.76 -18.91
CA ALA A 151 21.97 19.87 -19.12
C ALA A 151 21.50 19.99 -20.58
N LYS A 152 22.38 19.77 -21.56
CA LYS A 152 22.03 19.84 -23.00
C LYS A 152 21.05 18.74 -23.44
N ARG A 153 21.09 17.56 -22.81
CA ARG A 153 20.11 16.48 -23.08
C ARG A 153 18.77 16.74 -22.42
N ILE A 154 18.75 17.30 -21.20
CA ILE A 154 17.51 17.63 -20.48
C ILE A 154 16.72 18.71 -21.22
N ALA A 155 17.40 19.67 -21.87
CA ALA A 155 16.76 20.72 -22.66
C ALA A 155 16.33 20.32 -24.08
N GLN A 156 16.59 19.08 -24.51
CA GLN A 156 16.28 18.57 -25.87
C GLN A 156 15.17 17.52 -25.91
N LEU A 157 14.53 17.22 -24.78
CA LEU A 157 13.34 16.38 -24.68
C LEU A 157 12.10 17.27 -24.51
#